data_AF-A0A847BYU2-F1
#
_entry.id   AF-A0A847BYU2-F1
#
_cell.length_a   1.000
_cell.length_b   1.000
_cell.length_c   1.000
_cell.angle_alpha   90.00
_cell.angle_beta   90.00
_cell.angle_gamma   90.00
#
_symmetry.space_group_name_H-M   'P 1'
#
loop_
_entity.id
_entity.type
_entity.pdbx_description
1 polymer ?
#
loop_
_entity_poly.entity_id
_entity_poly.type
_entity_poly.pdbx_seq_one_letter_code
_entity_poly.pdbx_strand_id
1 'polypeptide(L)' 'INSADADIVLAATPCDLGGLIKINKPLVRVRYEFEEVGDPKLSDLIREFLRGRNLV' A
#
# COMPACT_ATOMS: atom_id res chain seq x y z
N ILE A 1 -13.63 10.26 10.27
CA ILE A 1 -12.72 9.39 11.07
C ILE A 1 -13.28 9.22 12.49
N ASN A 2 -13.37 10.27 13.31
CA ASN A 2 -13.85 10.14 14.69
C ASN A 2 -15.31 9.67 14.81
N SER A 3 -16.16 9.96 13.84
CA SER A 3 -17.56 9.51 13.77
C SER A 3 -17.76 8.09 13.21
N ALA A 4 -16.72 7.44 12.68
CA ALA A 4 -16.85 6.09 12.14
C ALA A 4 -17.01 5.06 13.28
N ASP A 5 -17.85 4.05 13.11
CA ASP A 5 -17.92 2.93 14.04
C ASP A 5 -16.72 1.99 13.83
N ALA A 6 -15.63 2.27 14.54
CA ALA A 6 -14.36 1.58 14.39
C ALA A 6 -13.51 1.71 15.66
N ASP A 7 -12.85 0.62 16.05
CA ASP A 7 -11.98 0.58 17.23
C ASP A 7 -10.60 1.19 16.99
N ILE A 8 -10.08 1.11 15.76
CA ILE A 8 -8.70 1.48 15.40
C ILE A 8 -8.67 2.17 14.03
N VAL A 9 -7.74 3.11 13.84
CA VAL A 9 -7.43 3.74 12.56
C VAL A 9 -6.08 3.21 12.04
N LEU A 10 -6.10 2.57 10.86
CA LEU A 10 -4.89 2.18 10.14
C LEU A 10 -4.51 3.27 9.13
N ALA A 11 -3.46 4.03 9.43
CA ALA A 11 -2.93 5.06 8.53
C ALA A 11 -1.94 4.43 7.53
N ALA A 12 -2.46 4.13 6.34
CA ALA A 12 -1.70 3.56 5.22
C ALA A 12 -1.22 4.61 4.20
N THR A 13 -1.19 5.88 4.60
CA THR A 13 -0.76 7.03 3.77
C THR A 13 0.61 7.54 4.21
N PRO A 14 1.44 8.08 3.30
CA PRO A 14 2.72 8.69 3.66
C PRO A 14 2.59 9.85 4.65
N CYS A 15 1.53 10.65 4.55
CA CYS A 15 1.31 11.82 5.40
C CYS A 15 1.16 11.44 6.88
N ASP A 16 1.55 12.34 7.78
CA ASP A 16 1.33 12.17 9.22
C ASP A 16 -0.05 12.68 9.65
N LEU A 17 -1.05 11.80 9.62
CA LEU A 17 -2.41 12.14 10.04
C LEU A 17 -2.50 12.52 11.54
N GLY A 18 -1.62 11.99 12.39
CA GLY A 18 -1.61 12.29 13.82
C GLY A 18 -1.19 13.72 14.14
N GLY A 19 -0.29 14.29 13.33
CA GLY A 19 0.12 15.69 13.42
C GLY A 19 -0.83 16.68 12.74
N LEU A 20 -1.67 16.22 11.81
CA LEU A 20 -2.55 17.10 11.01
C LEU A 20 -3.93 17.31 11.64
N ILE A 21 -4.49 16.30 12.31
CA ILE A 21 -5.85 16.34 12.86
C ILE A 21 -5.94 15.61 14.20
N LYS A 22 -6.89 16.02 15.04
CA LYS A 22 -7.17 15.32 16.30
C LYS A 22 -7.95 14.03 16.06
N ILE A 23 -7.32 12.88 16.26
CA ILE A 23 -7.93 11.56 16.17
C ILE A 23 -8.20 11.05 17.59
N ASN A 24 -9.44 10.61 17.87
CA ASN A 24 -9.86 10.15 19.21
C ASN A 24 -9.84 8.63 19.37
N LYS A 25 -9.17 7.93 18.44
CA LYS A 25 -9.04 6.47 18.37
C LYS A 25 -7.57 6.09 18.29
N PRO A 26 -7.20 4.88 18.74
CA PRO A 26 -5.87 4.33 18.48
C PRO A 26 -5.49 4.45 17.00
N LEU A 27 -4.33 5.02 16.73
CA LEU A 27 -3.80 5.26 15.38
C LEU A 27 -2.56 4.38 15.19
N VAL A 28 -2.57 3.54 14.16
CA VAL A 28 -1.43 2.70 13.78
C VAL A 28 -1.01 3.06 12.37
N ARG A 29 0.26 3.40 12.18
CA ARG A 29 0.84 3.60 10.84
C ARG A 29 1.19 2.24 10.26
N VAL A 30 0.70 1.95 9.06
CA VAL A 30 0.95 0.67 8.37
C VAL A 30 1.55 0.91 7.01
N ARG A 31 2.33 -0.07 6.55
CA ARG A 31 2.82 -0.16 5.18
C ARG A 31 2.24 -1.43 4.58
N TYR A 32 1.92 -1.38 3.30
CA TYR A 32 1.50 -2.53 2.53
C TYR A 32 2.28 -2.51 1.22
N GLU A 33 2.52 -3.69 0.69
CA GLU A 33 3.12 -3.88 -0.62
C GLU A 33 2.10 -4.58 -1.52
N PHE A 34 2.10 -4.20 -2.79
CA PHE A 34 1.29 -4.90 -3.77
C PHE A 34 1.89 -6.29 -4.02
N GLU A 35 1.05 -7.32 -3.94
CA GLU A 35 1.40 -8.69 -4.27
C GLU A 35 0.60 -9.12 -5.51
N GLU A 36 1.31 -9.61 -6.53
CA GLU A 36 0.67 -10.12 -7.75
C GLU A 36 -0.01 -11.45 -7.48
N VAL A 37 -1.32 -11.48 -7.72
CA VAL A 37 -2.16 -12.67 -7.56
C VAL A 37 -2.41 -13.30 -8.94
N GLY A 38 -2.19 -14.61 -9.03
CA GLY A 38 -2.41 -15.40 -10.23
C GLY A 38 -1.21 -15.45 -11.18
N ASP A 39 -1.31 -16.34 -12.17
CA ASP A 39 -0.27 -16.58 -13.17
C ASP A 39 -0.85 -16.44 -14.59
N PRO A 40 -0.05 -15.92 -15.56
CA PRO A 40 1.29 -15.36 -15.38
C PRO A 40 1.26 -13.99 -14.70
N LYS A 41 2.31 -13.65 -13.96
CA LYS A 41 2.45 -12.34 -13.33
C LYS A 41 2.83 -11.28 -14.37
N LEU A 42 2.38 -10.05 -14.17
CA LEU A 42 2.80 -8.90 -14.98
C LEU A 42 4.32 -8.70 -14.87
N SER A 43 4.90 -8.90 -13.70
CA SER A 43 6.36 -8.82 -13.56
C SER A 43 7.09 -9.86 -14.41
N ASP A 44 6.54 -11.06 -14.56
CA ASP A 44 7.12 -12.09 -15.44
C ASP A 44 7.07 -11.65 -16.90
N LEU A 45 5.92 -11.17 -17.36
CA LEU A 45 5.73 -10.67 -18.72
C LEU A 45 6.65 -9.48 -19.04
N ILE A 46 6.80 -8.54 -18.11
CA ILE A 46 7.71 -7.40 -18.26
C ILE A 46 9.16 -7.87 -18.32
N ARG A 47 9.56 -8.81 -17.45
CA ARG A 47 10.93 -9.36 -17.47
C ARG A 47 11.24 -10.05 -18.79
N GLU A 48 10.29 -10.84 -19.30
CA GLU A 48 10.44 -11.50 -20.60
C GLU A 48 10.59 -10.47 -21.74
N PHE A 49 9.72 -9.45 -21.75
CA PHE A 49 9.78 -8.37 -22.74
C PHE A 49 11.14 -7.64 -22.72
N LEU A 50 11.64 -7.30 -21.52
CA LEU A 50 12.89 -6.57 -21.40
C LEU A 50 14.12 -7.41 -21.80
N ARG A 51 14.14 -8.69 -21.43
CA ARG A 51 15.17 -9.65 -21.88
C ARG A 51 15.17 -9.78 -23.39
N GLY A 52 14.00 -9.88 -24.03
CA GLY A 52 13.87 -9.92 -25.49
C GLY A 52 14.41 -8.68 -26.21
N ARG A 53 14.62 -7.57 -25.48
CA ARG A 53 15.20 -6.32 -26.00
C ARG A 53 16.62 -6.02 -25.49
N ASN A 54 17.27 -6.95 -24.78
CA ASN A 54 18.57 -6.74 -24.12
C ASN A 54 18.62 -5.49 -23.23
N LEU A 55 17.52 -5.17 -22.54
CA LEU A 55 17.46 -4.05 -21.59
C LEU A 55 17.75 -4.50 -20.15
N VAL A 56 17.71 -5.82 -19.90
CA VAL A 56 18.15 -6.54 -18.70
C VAL A 56 18.52 -7.98 -19.07
#